data_AF-A0A090WIV2-F1
#
_entry.id   AF-A0A090WIV2-F1
#
_cell.length_a   1.000
_cell.length_b   1.000
_cell.length_c   1.000
_cell.angle_alpha   90.00
_cell.angle_beta   90.00
_cell.angle_gamma   90.00
#
_symmetry.space_group_name_H-M   'P 1'
#
loop_
_entity.id
_entity.type
_entity.pdbx_description
1 polymer ?
#
loop_
_entity_poly.entity_id
_entity_poly.type
_entity_poly.pdbx_seq_one_letter_code
_entity_poly.pdbx_strand_id
1 'polypeptide(L)'
;MYGLFVMMGIAGLLVMVGFKYRTAMIFYAIAWTYVYLLQKTSYNNHYYLLMLLNYIMIFLPAHRSVSIDAKWNPRIRKEHMSRWIYLFIIAFLFIVYSYASVAKFYPDWIDTSFPKHLMKIRADDWDILQQEWAHWAIMIYGLSFDILIVPLLLWKRTRMIAVIASFFFHIFNSIIFKIGIFPYLALAFLVFFFKPKTIQKRFLKKKQFYDGDEIIVPSYKKSTIAVTTGFLVIMILLPLRHWVINDDVLWTEEGHRLSWRMMLRNRRGFTTYYVENKKTGSRKAINYNDYLTTKQSYSVQTKPDFMWQFAQKLKEFHAMEGEDVAVFIDAKVSINGRPLQQFTDKEIDVAAQEWSHWSHHEWILPSSLYENKE
;
A
#
# COMPACT_ATOMS: atom_id res chain seq x y z
N MET A 1 0.28 -3.98 23.23
CA MET A 1 0.65 -4.15 21.80
C MET A 1 1.54 -5.37 21.54
N TYR A 2 2.64 -5.60 22.25
CA TYR A 2 3.51 -6.78 22.02
C TYR A 2 2.76 -8.12 22.09
N GLY A 3 1.90 -8.31 23.10
CA GLY A 3 1.06 -9.51 23.21
C GLY A 3 0.18 -9.76 21.98
N LEU A 4 -0.42 -8.70 21.40
CA LEU A 4 -1.21 -8.81 20.17
C LEU A 4 -0.34 -9.30 19.01
N PHE A 5 0.86 -8.76 18.84
CA PHE A 5 1.78 -9.20 17.78
C PHE A 5 2.26 -10.64 17.97
N VAL A 6 2.49 -11.09 19.21
CA VAL A 6 2.78 -12.50 19.50
C VAL A 6 1.60 -13.38 19.08
N MET A 7 0.38 -13.00 19.44
CA MET A 7 -0.83 -13.73 19.04
C MET A 7 -1.03 -13.75 17.52
N MET A 8 -0.74 -12.64 16.83
CA MET A 8 -0.72 -12.60 15.37
C MET A 8 0.34 -13.55 14.79
N GLY A 9 1.55 -13.60 15.36
CA GLY A 9 2.60 -14.54 14.96
C GLY A 9 2.15 -16.00 15.10
N ILE A 10 1.57 -16.35 16.24
CA ILE A 10 0.98 -17.68 16.48
C ILE A 10 -0.10 -17.98 15.44
N ALA A 11 -1.05 -17.07 15.23
CA ALA A 11 -2.10 -17.25 14.23
C ALA A 11 -1.52 -17.43 12.81
N GLY A 12 -0.47 -16.69 12.44
CA GLY A 12 0.24 -16.87 11.18
C GLY A 12 0.84 -18.28 11.03
N LEU A 13 1.43 -18.83 12.10
CA LEU A 13 1.91 -20.22 12.11
C LEU A 13 0.76 -21.22 11.96
N LEU A 14 -0.37 -20.99 12.63
CA LEU A 14 -1.56 -21.84 12.49
C LEU A 14 -2.09 -21.83 11.04
N VAL A 15 -2.12 -20.66 10.40
CA VAL A 15 -2.49 -20.51 8.99
C VAL A 15 -1.51 -21.28 8.09
N MET A 16 -0.21 -21.15 8.33
CA MET A 16 0.84 -21.79 7.54
C MET A 16 0.72 -23.32 7.55
N VAL A 17 0.49 -23.93 8.71
CA VAL A 17 0.31 -25.38 8.83
C VAL A 17 -1.13 -25.84 8.53
N GLY A 18 -2.05 -24.89 8.34
CA GLY A 18 -3.47 -25.11 8.13
C GLY A 18 -4.13 -25.82 9.31
N PHE A 19 -3.86 -25.36 10.53
CA PHE A 19 -4.53 -25.80 11.76
C PHE A 19 -5.58 -24.78 12.20
N LYS A 20 -6.82 -25.23 12.44
CA LYS A 20 -7.98 -24.37 12.68
C LYS A 20 -8.03 -23.20 11.70
N TYR A 21 -7.75 -23.48 10.42
CA TYR A 21 -7.39 -22.47 9.43
C TYR A 21 -8.41 -21.32 9.34
N ARG A 22 -9.72 -21.64 9.33
CA ARG A 22 -10.77 -20.63 9.21
C ARG A 22 -10.77 -19.68 10.41
N THR A 23 -10.70 -20.23 11.62
CA THR A 23 -10.65 -19.44 12.87
C THR A 23 -9.37 -18.61 12.93
N ALA A 24 -8.22 -19.21 12.61
CA ALA A 24 -6.94 -18.53 12.58
C ALA A 24 -6.94 -17.37 11.57
N MET A 25 -7.47 -17.58 10.35
CA MET A 25 -7.58 -16.54 9.33
C MET A 25 -8.53 -15.41 9.73
N ILE A 26 -9.67 -15.71 10.37
CA ILE A 26 -10.60 -14.68 10.85
C ILE A 26 -9.92 -13.78 11.88
N PHE A 27 -9.30 -14.39 12.90
CA PHE A 27 -8.52 -13.64 13.89
C PHE A 27 -7.41 -12.83 13.22
N TYR A 28 -6.65 -13.45 12.32
CA TYR A 28 -5.52 -12.80 11.66
C TYR A 28 -5.96 -11.60 10.81
N ALA A 29 -7.06 -11.70 10.06
CA ALA A 29 -7.60 -10.58 9.28
C ALA A 29 -8.09 -9.43 10.17
N ILE A 30 -8.81 -9.74 11.26
CA ILE A 30 -9.29 -8.73 12.22
C ILE A 30 -8.12 -8.03 12.90
N ALA A 31 -7.14 -8.80 13.39
CA ALA A 31 -5.96 -8.24 14.06
C ALA A 31 -5.12 -7.38 13.10
N TRP A 32 -4.92 -7.81 11.85
CA TRP A 32 -4.26 -7.00 10.83
C TRP A 32 -5.00 -5.69 10.54
N THR A 33 -6.33 -5.75 10.44
CA THR A 33 -7.16 -4.55 10.23
C THR A 33 -7.05 -3.59 11.41
N TYR A 34 -7.14 -4.11 12.63
CA TYR A 34 -6.98 -3.32 13.84
C TYR A 34 -5.62 -2.60 13.87
N VAL A 35 -4.51 -3.32 13.65
CA VAL A 35 -3.17 -2.72 13.62
C VAL A 35 -3.02 -1.70 12.49
N TYR A 36 -3.54 -2.02 11.31
CA TYR A 36 -3.52 -1.14 10.14
C TYR A 36 -4.25 0.18 10.40
N LEU A 37 -5.44 0.13 11.01
CA LEU A 37 -6.23 1.32 11.34
C LEU A 37 -5.63 2.11 12.50
N LEU A 38 -5.07 1.42 13.51
CA LEU A 38 -4.45 2.07 14.67
C LEU A 38 -3.21 2.90 14.28
N GLN A 39 -2.44 2.45 13.29
CA GLN A 39 -1.15 3.08 12.92
C GLN A 39 -1.22 3.86 11.61
N LYS A 40 -2.02 4.93 11.57
CA LYS A 40 -2.13 5.83 10.42
C LYS A 40 -0.78 6.35 9.90
N THR A 41 0.20 6.56 10.80
CA THR A 41 1.57 7.03 10.48
C THR A 41 2.43 5.99 9.78
N SER A 42 2.07 4.71 9.87
CA SER A 42 2.75 3.58 9.23
C SER A 42 2.10 3.16 7.91
N TYR A 43 1.13 3.91 7.39
CA TYR A 43 0.41 3.55 6.18
C TYR A 43 1.37 3.20 5.02
N ASN A 44 1.09 2.07 4.40
CA ASN A 44 1.77 1.61 3.20
C ASN A 44 0.78 0.79 2.35
N ASN A 45 0.81 0.95 1.02
CA ASN A 45 -0.04 0.18 0.11
C ASN A 45 0.18 -1.34 0.24
N HIS A 46 1.38 -1.76 0.65
CA HIS A 46 1.67 -3.18 0.91
C HIS A 46 0.92 -3.73 2.13
N TYR A 47 0.73 -2.93 3.18
CA TYR A 47 -0.08 -3.33 4.32
C TYR A 47 -1.57 -3.35 3.98
N TYR A 48 -2.01 -2.43 3.12
CA TYR A 48 -3.36 -2.47 2.55
C TYR A 48 -3.59 -3.77 1.74
N LEU A 49 -2.65 -4.14 0.87
CA LEU A 49 -2.69 -5.39 0.12
C LEU A 49 -2.78 -6.61 1.05
N LEU A 50 -1.93 -6.68 2.09
CA LEU A 50 -1.96 -7.76 3.07
C LEU A 50 -3.30 -7.87 3.80
N MET A 51 -3.87 -6.74 4.22
CA MET A 51 -5.18 -6.70 4.87
C MET A 51 -6.25 -7.33 3.97
N LEU A 52 -6.31 -6.94 2.69
CA LEU A 52 -7.25 -7.51 1.73
C LEU A 52 -7.02 -9.00 1.49
N LEU A 53 -5.77 -9.42 1.31
CA LEU A 53 -5.40 -10.82 1.11
C LEU A 53 -5.84 -11.69 2.30
N ASN A 54 -5.69 -11.19 3.52
CA ASN A 54 -6.16 -11.91 4.70
C ASN A 54 -7.67 -12.15 4.67
N TYR A 55 -8.47 -11.14 4.30
CA TYR A 55 -9.92 -11.33 4.15
C TYR A 55 -10.27 -12.26 3.00
N ILE A 56 -9.58 -12.17 1.86
CA ILE A 56 -9.76 -13.10 0.74
C ILE A 56 -9.51 -14.54 1.21
N MET A 57 -8.41 -14.76 1.93
CA MET A 57 -7.99 -16.08 2.43
C MET A 57 -9.01 -16.69 3.40
N ILE A 58 -9.80 -15.91 4.14
CA ILE A 58 -10.91 -16.42 4.97
C ILE A 58 -11.87 -17.26 4.14
N PHE A 59 -12.11 -16.90 2.87
CA PHE A 59 -13.06 -17.59 2.00
C PHE A 59 -12.41 -18.73 1.20
N LEU A 60 -11.10 -18.68 0.95
CA LEU A 60 -10.39 -19.70 0.20
C LEU A 60 -10.18 -21.00 1.00
N PRO A 61 -10.46 -22.19 0.43
CA PRO A 61 -10.30 -23.48 1.12
C PRO A 61 -8.84 -24.00 1.10
N ALA A 62 -7.87 -23.15 1.45
CA ALA A 62 -6.44 -23.49 1.34
C ALA A 62 -6.01 -24.66 2.24
N HIS A 63 -6.73 -24.92 3.34
CA HIS A 63 -6.47 -25.98 4.30
C HIS A 63 -6.99 -27.38 3.90
N ARG A 64 -7.57 -27.57 2.71
CA ARG A 64 -8.21 -28.85 2.36
C ARG A 64 -7.28 -29.93 1.82
N SER A 65 -5.98 -29.71 1.67
CA SER A 65 -5.06 -30.71 1.13
C SER A 65 -3.95 -31.04 2.13
N VAL A 66 -2.74 -30.53 1.92
CA VAL A 66 -1.59 -30.79 2.79
C VAL A 66 -1.63 -29.84 3.99
N SER A 67 -2.44 -30.18 5.01
CA SER A 67 -2.62 -29.41 6.24
C SER A 67 -2.87 -30.30 7.46
N ILE A 68 -2.76 -29.73 8.66
CA ILE A 68 -3.15 -30.41 9.91
C ILE A 68 -4.66 -30.67 9.93
N ASP A 69 -5.49 -29.71 9.52
CA ASP A 69 -6.95 -29.86 9.51
C ASP A 69 -7.40 -31.05 8.62
N ALA A 70 -6.81 -31.21 7.44
CA ALA A 70 -7.15 -32.31 6.53
C ALA A 70 -6.57 -33.66 6.97
N LYS A 71 -5.49 -33.65 7.76
CA LYS A 71 -4.95 -34.86 8.40
C LYS A 71 -5.86 -35.34 9.51
N TRP A 72 -6.39 -34.44 10.33
CA TRP A 72 -7.27 -34.79 11.47
C TRP A 72 -8.71 -35.04 11.06
N ASN A 73 -9.18 -34.38 10.01
CA ASN A 73 -10.51 -34.60 9.46
C ASN A 73 -10.43 -34.97 7.98
N PRO A 74 -10.31 -36.27 7.64
CA PRO A 74 -10.25 -36.72 6.25
C PRO A 74 -11.45 -36.30 5.40
N ARG A 75 -12.61 -35.98 5.99
CA ARG A 75 -13.83 -35.59 5.25
C ARG A 75 -13.69 -34.24 4.53
N ILE A 76 -12.82 -33.35 5.03
CA ILE A 76 -12.59 -32.06 4.37
C ILE A 76 -11.53 -32.15 3.27
N ARG A 77 -10.81 -33.28 3.17
CA ARG A 77 -9.67 -33.45 2.29
C ARG A 77 -10.13 -33.42 0.83
N LYS A 78 -9.53 -32.52 0.04
CA LYS A 78 -9.71 -32.40 -1.40
C LYS A 78 -8.38 -32.09 -2.06
N GLU A 79 -8.01 -32.88 -3.07
CA GLU A 79 -6.73 -32.70 -3.78
C GLU A 79 -6.82 -31.72 -4.96
N HIS A 80 -8.03 -31.20 -5.22
CA HIS A 80 -8.34 -30.17 -6.22
C HIS A 80 -8.93 -28.91 -5.57
N MET A 81 -8.82 -27.79 -6.27
CA MET A 81 -9.50 -26.54 -5.95
C MET A 81 -10.05 -25.91 -7.23
N SER A 82 -11.07 -25.06 -7.10
CA SER A 82 -11.68 -24.44 -8.27
C SER A 82 -10.72 -23.47 -8.95
N ARG A 83 -10.67 -23.53 -10.29
CA ARG A 83 -9.79 -22.74 -11.15
C ARG A 83 -9.96 -21.23 -10.98
N TRP A 84 -11.16 -20.76 -10.66
CA TRP A 84 -11.40 -19.33 -10.47
C TRP A 84 -10.54 -18.73 -9.35
N ILE A 85 -10.14 -19.51 -8.33
CA ILE A 85 -9.39 -19.01 -7.18
C ILE A 85 -8.03 -18.48 -7.63
N TYR A 86 -7.26 -19.28 -8.37
CA TYR A 86 -5.94 -18.83 -8.80
C TYR A 86 -6.04 -17.75 -9.88
N LEU A 87 -7.06 -17.80 -10.75
CA LEU A 87 -7.33 -16.73 -11.73
C LEU A 87 -7.65 -15.41 -11.03
N PHE A 88 -8.44 -15.44 -9.97
CA PHE A 88 -8.79 -14.27 -9.16
C PHE A 88 -7.55 -13.66 -8.50
N ILE A 89 -6.69 -14.48 -7.89
CA ILE A 89 -5.43 -14.00 -7.30
C ILE A 89 -4.53 -13.38 -8.37
N ILE A 90 -4.36 -14.03 -9.53
CA ILE A 90 -3.58 -13.48 -10.65
C ILE A 90 -4.17 -12.16 -11.15
N ALA A 91 -5.49 -12.09 -11.34
CA ALA A 91 -6.17 -10.87 -11.79
C ALA A 91 -6.01 -9.73 -10.78
N PHE A 92 -6.11 -10.03 -9.48
CA PHE A 92 -5.90 -9.03 -8.44
C PHE A 92 -4.44 -8.53 -8.43
N LEU A 93 -3.46 -9.42 -8.54
CA LEU A 93 -2.05 -9.03 -8.66
C LEU A 93 -1.79 -8.24 -9.93
N PHE A 94 -2.42 -8.61 -11.05
CA PHE A 94 -2.34 -7.87 -12.31
C PHE A 94 -2.79 -6.42 -12.13
N ILE A 95 -3.91 -6.17 -11.43
CA ILE A 95 -4.38 -4.82 -11.12
C ILE A 95 -3.33 -4.05 -10.31
N VAL A 96 -2.80 -4.65 -9.25
CA VAL A 96 -1.81 -3.98 -8.37
C VAL A 96 -0.54 -3.60 -9.14
N TYR A 97 0.02 -4.51 -9.95
CA TYR A 97 1.20 -4.23 -10.77
C TYR A 97 0.92 -3.22 -11.89
N SER A 98 -0.26 -3.29 -12.52
CA SER A 98 -0.67 -2.31 -13.52
C SER A 98 -0.70 -0.91 -12.94
N TYR A 99 -1.26 -0.72 -11.74
CA TYR A 99 -1.23 0.57 -11.08
C TYR A 99 0.17 1.00 -10.64
N ALA A 100 1.01 0.07 -10.18
CA ALA A 100 2.40 0.37 -9.83
C ALA A 100 3.17 0.95 -11.04
N SER A 101 2.87 0.46 -12.24
CA SER A 101 3.37 1.00 -13.50
C SER A 101 2.74 2.36 -13.83
N VAL A 102 1.40 2.47 -13.88
CA VAL A 102 0.70 3.71 -14.23
C VAL A 102 1.19 4.87 -13.36
N ALA A 103 1.39 4.61 -12.07
CA ALA A 103 1.81 5.64 -11.14
C ALA A 103 3.29 6.06 -11.30
N LYS A 104 4.11 5.29 -12.04
CA LYS A 104 5.48 5.64 -12.44
C LYS A 104 5.55 6.42 -13.75
N PHE A 105 4.45 6.56 -14.48
CA PHE A 105 4.38 7.45 -15.63
C PHE A 105 4.14 8.90 -15.18
N TYR A 106 5.17 9.51 -14.59
CA TYR A 106 5.18 10.93 -14.26
C TYR A 106 6.59 11.51 -14.48
N PRO A 107 6.73 12.84 -14.68
CA PRO A 107 7.98 13.46 -15.12
C PRO A 107 9.21 13.04 -14.30
N ASP A 108 9.16 13.09 -12.97
CA ASP A 108 10.36 12.84 -12.15
C ASP A 108 10.85 11.40 -12.21
N TRP A 109 9.97 10.45 -12.51
CA TRP A 109 10.40 9.07 -12.71
C TRP A 109 11.07 8.93 -14.07
N ILE A 110 10.46 9.49 -15.12
CA ILE A 110 10.90 9.36 -16.52
C ILE A 110 12.21 10.09 -16.76
N ASP A 111 12.38 11.29 -16.22
CA ASP A 111 13.62 12.08 -16.35
C ASP A 111 14.72 11.65 -15.36
N THR A 112 14.47 10.60 -14.58
CA THR A 112 15.35 10.01 -13.56
C THR A 112 15.64 10.90 -12.34
N SER A 113 15.05 12.08 -12.22
CA SER A 113 15.28 12.98 -11.07
C SER A 113 14.84 12.35 -9.74
N PHE A 114 13.72 11.65 -9.70
CA PHE A 114 13.30 10.91 -8.50
C PHE A 114 14.17 9.67 -8.24
N PRO A 115 14.46 8.76 -9.19
CA PRO A 115 15.47 7.71 -9.02
C PRO A 115 16.80 8.22 -8.46
N LYS A 116 17.31 9.34 -8.99
CA LYS A 116 18.52 10.00 -8.49
C LYS A 116 18.37 10.48 -7.06
N HIS A 117 17.30 11.20 -6.73
CA HIS A 117 17.02 11.63 -5.35
C HIS A 117 16.91 10.45 -4.39
N LEU A 118 16.27 9.37 -4.84
CA LEU A 118 16.06 8.15 -4.09
C LEU A 118 17.37 7.41 -3.78
N MET A 119 18.35 7.44 -4.71
CA MET A 119 19.69 6.91 -4.50
C MET A 119 20.55 7.83 -3.64
N LYS A 120 20.43 9.16 -3.82
CA LYS A 120 21.19 10.15 -3.05
C LYS A 120 20.95 10.03 -1.55
N ILE A 121 19.71 9.78 -1.13
CA ILE A 121 19.39 9.56 0.30
C ILE A 121 19.91 8.22 0.87
N ARG A 122 20.62 7.43 0.05
CA ARG A 122 21.22 6.13 0.38
C ARG A 122 22.69 6.05 -0.05
N ALA A 123 23.33 7.21 -0.29
CA ALA A 123 24.67 7.26 -0.87
C ALA A 123 25.72 6.57 0.00
N ASP A 124 25.62 6.72 1.33
CA ASP A 124 26.60 6.23 2.30
C ASP A 124 26.94 4.73 2.18
N ASP A 125 26.02 3.92 1.65
CA ASP A 125 26.16 2.47 1.53
C ASP A 125 26.36 1.99 0.07
N TRP A 126 26.16 2.84 -0.95
CA TRP A 126 25.99 2.39 -2.35
C TRP A 126 26.48 3.38 -3.43
N ASP A 127 27.79 3.59 -3.53
CA ASP A 127 28.40 4.51 -4.52
C ASP A 127 28.08 4.17 -5.98
N ILE A 128 28.05 2.88 -6.35
CA ILE A 128 27.74 2.44 -7.71
C ILE A 128 26.33 2.88 -8.15
N LEU A 129 25.39 3.00 -7.21
CA LEU A 129 24.02 3.40 -7.50
C LEU A 129 23.86 4.91 -7.67
N GLN A 130 24.90 5.70 -7.39
CA GLN A 130 24.90 7.16 -7.62
C GLN A 130 25.26 7.54 -9.06
N GLN A 131 25.71 6.57 -9.86
CA GLN A 131 26.09 6.78 -11.24
C GLN A 131 24.86 7.02 -12.12
N GLU A 132 24.99 7.87 -13.13
CA GLU A 132 23.87 8.24 -14.00
C GLU A 132 23.22 7.04 -14.68
N TRP A 133 24.04 6.10 -15.18
CA TRP A 133 23.55 4.87 -15.79
C TRP A 133 22.69 4.03 -14.84
N ALA A 134 22.98 4.05 -13.53
CA ALA A 134 22.21 3.32 -12.53
C ALA A 134 20.82 3.95 -12.33
N HIS A 135 20.71 5.28 -12.37
CA HIS A 135 19.42 5.98 -12.30
C HIS A 135 18.53 5.63 -13.51
N TRP A 136 19.10 5.62 -14.72
CA TRP A 136 18.41 5.16 -15.93
C TRP A 136 18.02 3.68 -15.85
N ALA A 137 18.92 2.82 -15.35
CA ALA A 137 18.63 1.41 -15.16
C ALA A 137 17.47 1.20 -14.17
N ILE A 138 17.44 1.92 -13.05
CA ILE A 138 16.34 1.87 -12.07
C ILE A 138 15.02 2.33 -12.70
N MET A 139 15.05 3.43 -13.46
CA MET A 139 13.87 3.94 -14.17
C MET A 139 13.30 2.89 -15.14
N ILE A 140 14.14 2.42 -16.08
CA ILE A 140 13.73 1.50 -17.14
C ILE A 140 13.31 0.16 -16.56
N TYR A 141 14.12 -0.39 -15.66
CA TYR A 141 13.85 -1.69 -15.06
C TYR A 141 12.62 -1.64 -14.17
N GLY A 142 12.50 -0.63 -13.30
CA GLY A 142 11.33 -0.48 -12.42
C GLY A 142 10.02 -0.31 -13.19
N LEU A 143 10.03 0.50 -14.26
CA LEU A 143 8.84 0.71 -15.09
C LEU A 143 8.48 -0.54 -15.92
N SER A 144 9.45 -1.09 -16.66
CA SER A 144 9.21 -2.25 -17.53
C SER A 144 8.86 -3.50 -16.72
N PHE A 145 9.44 -3.67 -15.54
CA PHE A 145 9.11 -4.78 -14.64
C PHE A 145 7.63 -4.72 -14.25
N ASP A 146 7.16 -3.59 -13.71
CA ASP A 146 5.77 -3.47 -13.24
C ASP A 146 4.74 -3.69 -14.36
N ILE A 147 5.04 -3.23 -15.59
CA ILE A 147 4.16 -3.43 -16.77
C ILE A 147 4.13 -4.90 -17.18
N LEU A 148 5.31 -5.50 -17.35
CA LEU A 148 5.46 -6.74 -18.10
C LEU A 148 5.44 -7.99 -17.22
N ILE A 149 5.67 -7.86 -15.91
CA ILE A 149 5.96 -9.03 -15.08
C ILE A 149 4.83 -10.06 -15.10
N VAL A 150 3.57 -9.63 -14.95
CA VAL A 150 2.43 -10.55 -14.93
C VAL A 150 2.19 -11.21 -16.30
N PRO A 151 2.11 -10.47 -17.43
CA PRO A 151 2.06 -11.08 -18.76
C PRO A 151 3.21 -12.06 -19.04
N LEU A 152 4.45 -11.71 -18.68
CA LEU A 152 5.62 -12.56 -18.90
C LEU A 152 5.61 -13.82 -18.03
N LEU A 153 5.07 -13.76 -16.81
CA LEU A 153 4.88 -14.94 -15.96
C LEU A 153 3.78 -15.87 -16.48
N LEU A 154 2.72 -15.32 -17.07
CA LEU A 154 1.64 -16.09 -17.68
C LEU A 154 2.13 -16.83 -18.93
N TRP A 155 2.91 -16.16 -19.78
CA TRP A 155 3.41 -16.76 -21.01
C TRP A 155 4.51 -17.79 -20.74
N LYS A 156 4.24 -19.05 -21.13
CA LYS A 156 5.12 -20.20 -20.85
C LYS A 156 6.56 -20.01 -21.33
N ARG A 157 6.78 -19.32 -22.46
CA ARG A 157 8.12 -19.14 -23.06
C ARG A 157 8.99 -18.17 -22.25
N THR A 158 8.40 -17.13 -21.68
CA THR A 158 9.10 -16.07 -20.95
C THR A 158 9.14 -16.28 -19.44
N ARG A 159 8.31 -17.20 -18.91
CA ARG A 159 8.12 -17.39 -17.46
C ARG A 159 9.39 -17.50 -16.64
N MET A 160 10.38 -18.28 -17.07
CA MET A 160 11.60 -18.46 -16.28
C MET A 160 12.46 -17.19 -16.25
N ILE A 161 12.48 -16.43 -17.35
CA ILE A 161 13.13 -15.11 -17.39
C ILE A 161 12.41 -14.16 -16.42
N ALA A 162 11.08 -14.15 -16.44
CA ALA A 162 10.27 -13.34 -15.53
C ALA A 162 10.46 -13.72 -14.05
N VAL A 163 10.65 -15.01 -13.74
CA VAL A 163 10.99 -15.49 -12.39
C VAL A 163 12.34 -14.95 -11.94
N ILE A 164 13.38 -15.07 -12.77
CA ILE A 164 14.72 -14.54 -12.45
C ILE A 164 14.66 -13.03 -12.25
N ALA A 165 13.96 -12.31 -13.13
CA ALA A 165 13.70 -10.89 -12.98
C ALA A 165 12.97 -10.57 -11.67
N SER A 166 11.96 -11.36 -11.28
CA SER A 166 11.24 -11.16 -10.02
C SER A 166 12.15 -11.29 -8.81
N PHE A 167 13.03 -12.30 -8.80
CA PHE A 167 14.01 -12.46 -7.73
C PHE A 167 14.94 -11.25 -7.65
N PHE A 168 15.51 -10.81 -8.79
CA PHE A 168 16.37 -9.64 -8.81
C PHE A 168 15.63 -8.38 -8.32
N PHE A 169 14.47 -8.05 -8.89
CA PHE A 169 13.68 -6.87 -8.52
C PHE A 169 13.28 -6.85 -7.04
N HIS A 170 12.72 -7.95 -6.54
CA HIS A 170 12.25 -8.00 -5.16
C HIS A 170 13.40 -8.02 -4.15
N ILE A 171 14.48 -8.77 -4.42
CA ILE A 171 15.65 -8.76 -3.54
C ILE A 171 16.32 -7.38 -3.55
N PHE A 172 16.48 -6.75 -4.72
CA PHE A 172 16.97 -5.38 -4.82
C PHE A 172 16.13 -4.41 -3.98
N ASN A 173 14.80 -4.46 -4.13
CA ASN A 173 13.88 -3.66 -3.33
C ASN A 173 13.98 -3.97 -1.82
N SER A 174 14.24 -5.21 -1.44
CA SER A 174 14.42 -5.59 -0.04
C SER A 174 15.70 -5.01 0.55
N ILE A 175 16.82 -5.09 -0.17
CA ILE A 175 18.14 -4.67 0.31
C ILE A 175 18.26 -3.14 0.27
N ILE A 176 17.99 -2.55 -0.90
CA ILE A 176 18.23 -1.12 -1.15
C ILE A 176 17.11 -0.28 -0.56
N PHE A 177 15.85 -0.66 -0.79
CA PHE A 177 14.70 0.14 -0.39
C PHE A 177 14.07 -0.26 0.94
N LYS A 178 14.40 -1.45 1.45
CA LYS A 178 13.89 -1.97 2.73
C LYS A 178 12.35 -1.93 2.78
N ILE A 179 11.67 -2.36 1.71
CA ILE A 179 10.19 -2.31 1.53
C ILE A 179 9.43 -3.32 2.43
N GLY A 180 9.97 -3.65 3.60
CA GLY A 180 9.35 -4.56 4.56
C GLY A 180 9.08 -5.95 3.96
N ILE A 181 7.90 -6.50 4.26
CA ILE A 181 7.54 -7.89 3.90
C ILE A 181 7.16 -8.08 2.42
N PHE A 182 6.88 -7.01 1.67
CA PHE A 182 6.32 -7.12 0.32
C PHE A 182 7.18 -7.93 -0.67
N PRO A 183 8.51 -7.71 -0.77
CA PRO A 183 9.37 -8.52 -1.63
C PRO A 183 9.17 -10.03 -1.46
N TYR A 184 9.09 -10.50 -0.23
CA TYR A 184 8.94 -11.92 0.09
C TYR A 184 7.54 -12.44 -0.24
N LEU A 185 6.51 -11.63 0.04
CA LEU A 185 5.13 -11.95 -0.34
C LEU A 185 4.99 -12.07 -1.86
N ALA A 186 5.54 -11.11 -2.62
CA ALA A 186 5.50 -11.09 -4.07
C ALA A 186 6.19 -12.33 -4.67
N LEU A 187 7.34 -12.74 -4.12
CA LEU A 187 8.03 -13.96 -4.52
C LEU A 187 7.23 -15.23 -4.20
N ALA A 188 6.51 -15.27 -3.07
CA ALA A 188 5.64 -16.39 -2.75
C ALA A 188 4.50 -16.55 -3.79
N PHE A 189 4.02 -15.46 -4.38
CA PHE A 189 2.99 -15.51 -5.42
C PHE A 189 3.45 -16.14 -6.74
N LEU A 190 4.77 -16.28 -6.98
CA LEU A 190 5.27 -16.94 -8.19
C LEU A 190 4.72 -18.36 -8.36
N VAL A 191 4.40 -19.05 -7.26
CA VAL A 191 3.81 -20.40 -7.26
C VAL A 191 2.52 -20.46 -8.09
N PHE A 192 1.71 -19.40 -8.12
CA PHE A 192 0.45 -19.35 -8.87
C PHE A 192 0.64 -19.35 -10.40
N PHE A 193 1.84 -19.04 -10.89
CA PHE A 193 2.15 -19.00 -12.32
C PHE A 193 2.69 -20.32 -12.88
N PHE A 194 2.87 -21.35 -12.03
CA PHE A 194 3.31 -22.67 -12.45
C PHE A 194 2.16 -23.67 -12.53
N LYS A 195 2.35 -24.69 -13.38
CA LYS A 195 1.38 -25.80 -13.46
C LYS A 195 1.30 -26.52 -12.11
N PRO A 196 0.10 -26.84 -11.61
CA PRO A 196 -0.07 -27.56 -10.34
C PRO A 196 0.74 -28.87 -10.25
N LYS A 197 0.83 -29.62 -11.36
CA LYS A 197 1.62 -30.87 -11.45
C LYS A 197 3.11 -30.63 -11.22
N THR A 198 3.65 -29.50 -11.67
CA THR A 198 5.05 -29.11 -11.44
C THR A 198 5.30 -28.79 -9.97
N ILE A 199 4.42 -28.02 -9.35
CA ILE A 199 4.51 -27.68 -7.92
C ILE A 199 4.40 -28.94 -7.06
N GLN A 200 3.43 -29.81 -7.36
CA GLN A 200 3.24 -31.07 -6.65
C GLN A 200 4.49 -31.98 -6.74
N LYS A 201 5.05 -32.19 -7.93
CA LYS A 201 6.27 -33.01 -8.10
C LYS A 201 7.51 -32.45 -7.40
N ARG A 202 7.65 -31.12 -7.32
CA ARG A 202 8.82 -30.48 -6.69
C ARG A 202 8.70 -30.42 -5.17
N PHE A 203 7.58 -29.93 -4.66
CA PHE A 203 7.42 -29.58 -3.25
C PHE A 203 6.51 -30.51 -2.45
N LEU A 204 5.56 -31.19 -3.10
CA LEU A 204 4.53 -32.01 -2.44
C LEU A 204 4.52 -33.45 -2.97
N LYS A 205 5.68 -34.11 -3.01
CA LYS A 205 5.87 -35.45 -3.62
C LYS A 205 4.91 -36.52 -3.09
N LYS A 206 4.52 -36.43 -1.82
CA LYS A 206 3.60 -37.37 -1.15
C LYS A 206 2.12 -37.07 -1.41
N LYS A 207 1.79 -35.91 -1.98
CA LYS A 207 0.41 -35.52 -2.31
C LYS A 207 -0.02 -36.25 -3.58
N GLN A 208 -1.21 -36.85 -3.58
CA GLN A 208 -1.80 -37.39 -4.81
C GLN A 208 -2.12 -36.26 -5.80
N PHE A 209 -1.83 -36.48 -7.08
CA PHE A 209 -2.21 -35.55 -8.13
C PHE A 209 -3.64 -35.84 -8.56
N TYR A 210 -4.51 -34.83 -8.50
CA TYR A 210 -5.83 -34.94 -9.10
C TYR A 210 -5.71 -34.68 -10.60
N ASP A 211 -5.95 -35.72 -11.40
CA ASP A 211 -5.96 -35.71 -12.87
C ASP A 211 -7.39 -35.91 -13.41
N GLY A 212 -8.41 -35.59 -12.60
CA GLY A 212 -9.79 -35.62 -13.02
C GLY A 212 -10.10 -34.42 -13.91
N ASP A 213 -10.57 -34.67 -15.13
CA ASP A 213 -11.00 -33.63 -16.08
C ASP A 213 -12.48 -33.25 -15.89
N GLU A 214 -13.01 -33.45 -14.68
CA GLU A 214 -14.40 -33.19 -14.35
C GLU A 214 -14.69 -31.68 -14.26
N ILE A 215 -15.75 -31.24 -14.94
CA ILE A 215 -16.25 -29.86 -14.83
C ILE A 215 -17.32 -29.80 -13.74
N ILE A 216 -16.89 -29.49 -12.51
CA ILE A 216 -17.79 -29.34 -11.37
C ILE A 216 -18.21 -27.87 -11.25
N VAL A 217 -19.46 -27.57 -11.56
CA VAL A 217 -20.04 -26.22 -11.41
C VAL A 217 -20.73 -26.11 -10.05
N PRO A 218 -20.26 -25.24 -9.14
CA PRO A 218 -20.91 -25.07 -7.84
C PRO A 218 -22.24 -24.33 -7.99
N SER A 219 -23.23 -24.67 -7.16
CA SER A 219 -24.53 -23.99 -7.08
C SER A 219 -24.40 -22.49 -6.82
N TYR A 220 -23.37 -22.08 -6.08
CA TYR A 220 -23.07 -20.69 -5.73
C TYR A 220 -22.28 -19.92 -6.82
N LYS A 221 -22.15 -20.45 -8.05
CA LYS A 221 -21.40 -19.81 -9.16
C LYS A 221 -21.78 -18.35 -9.37
N LYS A 222 -23.07 -18.04 -9.46
CA LYS A 222 -23.56 -16.67 -9.74
C LYS A 222 -23.09 -15.69 -8.67
N SER A 223 -23.24 -16.07 -7.40
CA SER A 223 -22.80 -15.25 -6.26
C SER A 223 -21.28 -15.09 -6.24
N THR A 224 -20.51 -16.15 -6.52
CA THR A 224 -19.05 -16.04 -6.62
C THR A 224 -18.64 -15.05 -7.70
N ILE A 225 -19.19 -15.16 -8.90
CA ILE A 225 -18.88 -14.23 -10.00
C ILE A 225 -19.21 -12.80 -9.57
N ALA A 226 -20.43 -12.55 -9.09
CA ALA A 226 -20.85 -11.22 -8.65
C ALA A 226 -19.91 -10.61 -7.59
N VAL A 227 -19.56 -11.37 -6.55
CA VAL A 227 -18.68 -10.90 -5.48
C VAL A 227 -17.25 -10.68 -5.98
N THR A 228 -16.66 -11.62 -6.74
CA THR A 228 -15.29 -11.45 -7.23
C THR A 228 -15.17 -10.33 -8.24
N THR A 229 -16.16 -10.18 -9.14
CA THR A 229 -16.18 -9.09 -10.11
C THR A 229 -16.39 -7.75 -9.41
N GLY A 230 -17.34 -7.66 -8.48
CA GLY A 230 -17.55 -6.45 -7.67
C GLY A 230 -16.28 -6.05 -6.92
N PHE A 231 -15.59 -7.00 -6.29
CA PHE A 231 -14.30 -6.75 -5.66
C PHE A 231 -13.27 -6.20 -6.65
N LEU A 232 -13.04 -6.86 -7.79
CA LEU A 232 -12.06 -6.41 -8.78
C LEU A 232 -12.42 -5.04 -9.36
N VAL A 233 -13.70 -4.76 -9.59
CA VAL A 233 -14.20 -3.44 -10.01
C VAL A 233 -13.86 -2.38 -8.97
N ILE A 234 -14.06 -2.64 -7.67
CA ILE A 234 -13.66 -1.70 -6.61
C ILE A 234 -12.13 -1.51 -6.63
N MET A 235 -11.34 -2.59 -6.78
CA MET A 235 -9.88 -2.50 -6.84
C MET A 235 -9.37 -1.75 -8.08
N ILE A 236 -10.19 -1.62 -9.12
CA ILE A 236 -9.94 -0.78 -10.29
C ILE A 236 -10.40 0.65 -10.03
N LEU A 237 -11.65 0.87 -9.63
CA LEU A 237 -12.25 2.21 -9.58
C LEU A 237 -11.75 3.05 -8.40
N LEU A 238 -11.59 2.46 -7.22
CA LEU A 238 -11.21 3.20 -6.01
C LEU A 238 -9.85 3.91 -6.16
N PRO A 239 -8.81 3.29 -6.75
CA PRO A 239 -7.56 3.97 -7.05
C PRO A 239 -7.70 5.15 -8.01
N LEU A 240 -8.60 5.10 -8.99
CA LEU A 240 -8.74 6.16 -10.02
C LEU A 240 -9.31 7.46 -9.49
N ARG A 241 -9.93 7.45 -8.30
CA ARG A 241 -10.61 8.64 -7.75
C ARG A 241 -9.73 9.88 -7.66
N HIS A 242 -8.42 9.72 -7.48
CA HIS A 242 -7.50 10.86 -7.39
C HIS A 242 -7.35 11.62 -8.71
N TRP A 243 -7.77 11.07 -9.85
CA TRP A 243 -7.84 11.79 -11.12
C TRP A 243 -9.08 12.68 -11.24
N VAL A 244 -10.08 12.48 -10.38
CA VAL A 244 -11.30 13.31 -10.33
C VAL A 244 -11.14 14.44 -9.31
N ILE A 245 -10.22 14.28 -8.35
CA ILE A 245 -9.87 15.34 -7.41
C ILE A 245 -8.94 16.32 -8.12
N ASN A 246 -9.17 17.62 -7.93
CA ASN A 246 -8.36 18.65 -8.55
C ASN A 246 -6.89 18.57 -8.11
N ASP A 247 -6.01 18.97 -9.03
CA ASP A 247 -4.56 19.06 -8.84
C ASP A 247 -3.82 17.72 -8.71
N ASP A 248 -2.48 17.75 -8.73
CA ASP A 248 -1.65 16.54 -8.73
C ASP A 248 -1.61 15.89 -7.34
N VAL A 249 -2.01 14.61 -7.27
CA VAL A 249 -1.98 13.78 -6.06
C VAL A 249 -0.59 13.67 -5.40
N LEU A 250 0.50 13.84 -6.15
CA LEU A 250 1.84 13.90 -5.59
C LEU A 250 1.99 15.11 -4.68
N TRP A 251 1.35 16.23 -5.01
CA TRP A 251 1.31 17.48 -4.24
C TRP A 251 0.25 17.44 -3.15
N THR A 252 -1.02 17.25 -3.51
CA THR A 252 -2.16 17.37 -2.58
C THR A 252 -2.29 16.19 -1.63
N GLU A 253 -1.73 15.01 -1.95
CA GLU A 253 -1.99 13.74 -1.24
C GLU A 253 -3.44 13.25 -1.27
N GLU A 254 -4.34 14.00 -1.89
CA GLU A 254 -5.76 13.69 -1.91
C GLU A 254 -6.03 12.50 -2.83
N GLY A 255 -6.73 11.50 -2.30
CA GLY A 255 -6.88 10.25 -3.02
C GLY A 255 -5.60 9.39 -3.09
N HIS A 256 -4.51 9.73 -2.39
CA HIS A 256 -3.28 8.93 -2.44
C HIS A 256 -3.40 7.55 -1.77
N ARG A 257 -4.06 7.48 -0.61
CA ARG A 257 -4.25 6.22 0.14
C ARG A 257 -5.18 5.28 -0.64
N LEU A 258 -5.03 3.97 -0.49
CA LEU A 258 -5.82 2.94 -1.16
C LEU A 258 -5.79 2.98 -2.70
N SER A 259 -4.77 3.63 -3.28
CA SER A 259 -4.68 3.86 -4.74
C SER A 259 -3.51 3.16 -5.41
N TRP A 260 -2.91 2.16 -4.76
CA TRP A 260 -1.79 1.36 -5.29
C TRP A 260 -0.55 2.18 -5.73
N ARG A 261 -0.46 3.44 -5.28
CA ARG A 261 0.63 4.37 -5.60
C ARG A 261 1.85 4.08 -4.72
N MET A 262 2.72 3.16 -5.16
CA MET A 262 3.86 2.66 -4.39
C MET A 262 5.17 3.36 -4.75
N MET A 263 5.85 3.90 -3.73
CA MET A 263 7.23 4.41 -3.82
C MET A 263 7.44 5.45 -4.93
N LEU A 264 6.62 6.50 -4.94
CA LEU A 264 6.63 7.54 -5.98
C LEU A 264 7.16 8.87 -5.49
N ARG A 265 7.36 9.03 -4.17
CA ARG A 265 7.79 10.32 -3.64
C ARG A 265 8.53 10.25 -2.32
N ASN A 266 9.33 11.27 -2.12
CA ASN A 266 9.85 11.68 -0.83
C ASN A 266 9.34 13.09 -0.53
N ARG A 267 8.70 13.29 0.62
CA ARG A 267 8.19 14.60 1.06
C ARG A 267 8.98 15.06 2.26
N ARG A 268 9.34 16.34 2.29
CA ARG A 268 9.90 17.06 3.44
C ARG A 268 9.13 18.36 3.59
N GLY A 269 8.99 18.85 4.81
CA GLY A 269 8.24 20.07 5.03
C GLY A 269 8.74 20.81 6.26
N PHE A 270 8.33 22.06 6.34
CA PHE A 270 8.43 22.91 7.51
C PHE A 270 7.04 23.49 7.76
N THR A 271 6.51 23.33 8.97
CA THR A 271 5.14 23.74 9.26
C THR A 271 5.08 24.44 10.60
N THR A 272 4.38 25.56 10.67
CA THR A 272 4.02 26.23 11.91
C THR A 272 2.50 26.24 12.04
N TYR A 273 2.02 25.83 13.21
CA TYR A 273 0.60 25.85 13.55
C TYR A 273 0.35 27.09 14.41
N TYR A 274 -0.70 27.83 14.10
CA TYR A 274 -1.14 28.98 14.88
C TYR A 274 -2.52 28.71 15.45
N VAL A 275 -2.67 28.93 16.74
CA VAL A 275 -3.96 28.90 17.43
C VAL A 275 -4.36 30.34 17.73
N GLU A 276 -5.57 30.71 17.35
CA GLU A 276 -6.13 32.03 17.60
C GLU A 276 -7.39 31.94 18.45
N ASN A 277 -7.39 32.60 19.60
CA ASN A 277 -8.56 32.64 20.47
C ASN A 277 -9.61 33.59 19.87
N LYS A 278 -10.80 33.06 19.56
CA LYS A 278 -11.84 33.83 18.86
C LYS A 278 -12.44 34.96 19.69
N LYS A 279 -12.30 34.93 21.02
CA LYS A 279 -12.79 35.99 21.91
C LYS A 279 -11.80 37.15 22.01
N THR A 280 -10.50 36.86 22.05
CA THR A 280 -9.46 37.87 22.29
C THR A 280 -8.73 38.30 21.03
N GLY A 281 -8.82 37.53 19.94
CA GLY A 281 -8.01 37.70 18.72
C GLY A 281 -6.53 37.38 18.91
N SER A 282 -6.13 36.85 20.08
CA SER A 282 -4.73 36.53 20.34
C SER A 282 -4.30 35.29 19.57
N ARG A 283 -3.29 35.43 18.70
CA ARG A 283 -2.71 34.36 17.90
C ARG A 283 -1.36 33.93 18.45
N LYS A 284 -1.17 32.62 18.67
CA LYS A 284 0.06 32.03 19.20
C LYS A 284 0.54 30.88 18.32
N ALA A 285 1.84 30.84 18.05
CA ALA A 285 2.46 29.69 17.41
C ALA A 285 2.58 28.51 18.38
N ILE A 286 2.24 27.31 17.91
CA ILE A 286 2.30 26.07 18.67
C ILE A 286 3.51 25.24 18.25
N ASN A 287 4.24 24.75 19.25
CA ASN A 287 5.21 23.68 19.05
C ASN A 287 4.49 22.34 19.04
N TYR A 288 4.24 21.82 17.84
CA TYR A 288 3.52 20.54 17.67
C TYR A 288 4.25 19.33 18.29
N ASN A 289 5.55 19.42 18.60
CA ASN A 289 6.26 18.33 19.27
C ASN A 289 5.83 18.14 20.72
N ASP A 290 5.20 19.14 21.34
CA ASP A 290 4.67 19.05 22.70
C ASP A 290 3.41 18.14 22.75
N TYR A 291 2.78 17.90 21.58
CA TYR A 291 1.54 17.13 21.45
C TYR A 291 1.72 15.79 20.75
N LEU A 292 2.80 15.62 19.98
CA LEU A 292 2.93 14.56 18.99
C LEU A 292 4.21 13.75 19.20
N THR A 293 4.10 12.44 18.96
CA THR A 293 5.27 11.58 18.84
C THR A 293 6.14 11.98 17.64
N THR A 294 7.42 11.64 17.66
CA THR A 294 8.36 11.90 16.55
C THR A 294 7.85 11.41 15.20
N LYS A 295 7.15 10.27 15.14
CA LYS A 295 6.61 9.75 13.87
C LYS A 295 5.41 10.54 13.36
N GLN A 296 4.57 11.02 14.28
CA GLN A 296 3.44 11.89 13.96
C GLN A 296 3.92 13.26 13.51
N SER A 297 4.95 13.81 14.16
CA SER A 297 5.52 15.13 13.84
C SER A 297 6.00 15.21 12.39
N TYR A 298 6.63 14.17 11.85
CA TYR A 298 6.97 14.10 10.42
C TYR A 298 5.75 14.11 9.48
N SER A 299 4.65 13.48 9.91
CA SER A 299 3.45 13.37 9.06
C SER A 299 2.64 14.66 9.04
N VAL A 300 2.48 15.35 10.18
CA VAL A 300 1.75 16.63 10.27
C VAL A 300 2.47 17.77 9.55
N GLN A 301 3.76 17.62 9.21
CA GLN A 301 4.49 18.65 8.45
C GLN A 301 4.25 18.59 6.94
N THR A 302 3.72 17.48 6.42
CA THR A 302 3.69 17.26 4.97
C THR A 302 2.40 16.66 4.43
N LYS A 303 1.51 16.14 5.28
CA LYS A 303 0.31 15.42 4.85
C LYS A 303 -0.95 16.16 5.33
N PRO A 304 -1.84 16.56 4.43
CA PRO A 304 -2.99 17.39 4.78
C PRO A 304 -3.98 16.65 5.69
N ASP A 305 -4.15 15.34 5.50
CA ASP A 305 -5.01 14.52 6.36
C ASP A 305 -4.51 14.42 7.80
N PHE A 306 -3.21 14.63 8.03
CA PHE A 306 -2.63 14.75 9.37
C PHE A 306 -2.70 16.18 9.90
N MET A 307 -2.46 17.18 9.04
CA MET A 307 -2.60 18.60 9.37
C MET A 307 -4.01 18.93 9.87
N TRP A 308 -5.04 18.54 9.11
CA TRP A 308 -6.43 18.73 9.48
C TRP A 308 -6.77 18.01 10.80
N GLN A 309 -6.37 16.73 10.95
CA GLN A 309 -6.63 16.00 12.19
C GLN A 309 -5.96 16.64 13.41
N PHE A 310 -4.76 17.18 13.23
CA PHE A 310 -4.06 17.85 14.32
C PHE A 310 -4.71 19.19 14.66
N ALA A 311 -5.18 19.95 13.66
CA ALA A 311 -5.97 21.17 13.88
C ALA A 311 -7.25 20.89 14.69
N GLN A 312 -7.98 19.82 14.36
CA GLN A 312 -9.14 19.38 15.15
C GLN A 312 -8.75 19.05 16.60
N LYS A 313 -7.61 18.38 16.81
CA LYS A 313 -7.12 18.07 18.17
C LYS A 313 -6.70 19.29 18.97
N LEU A 314 -6.05 20.27 18.34
CA LEU A 314 -5.75 21.55 19.00
C LEU A 314 -7.04 22.24 19.45
N LYS A 315 -8.05 22.30 18.59
CA LYS A 315 -9.37 22.85 18.95
C LYS A 315 -10.00 22.09 20.12
N GLU A 316 -9.95 20.76 20.13
CA GLU A 316 -10.45 19.95 21.25
C GLU A 316 -9.70 20.24 22.56
N PHE A 317 -8.36 20.34 22.55
CA PHE A 317 -7.57 20.61 23.75
C PHE A 317 -7.88 21.99 24.34
N HIS A 318 -7.94 23.03 23.51
CA HIS A 318 -8.29 24.38 23.96
C HIS A 318 -9.76 24.47 24.45
N ALA A 319 -10.68 23.72 23.83
CA ALA A 319 -12.06 23.65 24.30
C ALA A 319 -12.17 23.04 25.71
N MET A 320 -11.30 22.09 26.08
CA MET A 320 -11.23 21.55 27.45
C MET A 320 -10.76 22.59 28.46
N GLU A 321 -10.01 23.60 28.02
CA GLU A 321 -9.56 24.74 28.82
C GLU A 321 -10.58 25.90 28.81
N GLY A 322 -11.73 25.73 28.13
CA GLY A 322 -12.79 26.74 28.03
C GLY A 322 -12.58 27.79 26.94
N GLU A 323 -11.63 27.55 26.02
CA GLU A 323 -11.33 28.44 24.90
C GLU A 323 -11.95 27.93 23.59
N ASP A 324 -12.55 28.83 22.81
CA ASP A 324 -12.93 28.56 21.42
C ASP A 324 -11.87 29.19 20.51
N VAL A 325 -11.26 28.36 19.66
CA VAL A 325 -10.09 28.73 18.87
C VAL A 325 -10.27 28.41 17.39
N ALA A 326 -9.62 29.22 16.56
CA ALA A 326 -9.35 28.94 15.15
C ALA A 326 -7.91 28.39 15.01
N VAL A 327 -7.66 27.54 14.02
CA VAL A 327 -6.33 26.97 13.76
C VAL A 327 -5.90 27.23 12.33
N PHE A 328 -4.80 27.95 12.19
CA PHE A 328 -4.18 28.29 10.92
C PHE A 328 -2.87 27.52 10.75
N ILE A 329 -2.54 27.15 9.51
CA ILE A 329 -1.39 26.30 9.21
C ILE A 329 -0.54 27.00 8.16
N ASP A 330 0.70 27.33 8.51
CA ASP A 330 1.72 27.75 7.56
C ASP A 330 2.65 26.59 7.27
N ALA A 331 2.37 25.84 6.20
CA ALA A 331 3.19 24.74 5.75
C ALA A 331 3.89 25.06 4.44
N LYS A 332 5.19 24.74 4.36
CA LYS A 332 5.95 24.65 3.12
C LYS A 332 6.37 23.21 2.90
N VAL A 333 6.22 22.70 1.69
CA VAL A 333 6.51 21.30 1.34
C VAL A 333 7.46 21.23 0.14
N SER A 334 8.37 20.27 0.21
CA SER A 334 9.33 19.87 -0.81
C SER A 334 9.03 18.44 -1.23
N ILE A 335 8.99 18.21 -2.54
CA ILE A 335 8.71 16.91 -3.14
C ILE A 335 9.87 16.50 -4.01
N ASN A 336 10.36 15.27 -3.80
CA ASN A 336 11.40 14.65 -4.62
C ASN A 336 12.69 15.47 -4.74
N GLY A 337 13.01 16.25 -3.70
CA GLY A 337 14.22 17.07 -3.64
C GLY A 337 14.09 18.47 -4.25
N ARG A 338 12.90 18.86 -4.74
CA ARG A 338 12.61 20.24 -5.16
C ARG A 338 12.70 21.23 -4.00
N PRO A 339 12.87 22.54 -4.24
CA PRO A 339 12.76 23.58 -3.21
C PRO A 339 11.43 23.52 -2.45
N LEU A 340 11.42 24.04 -1.22
CA LEU A 340 10.19 24.19 -0.43
C LEU A 340 9.27 25.23 -1.07
N GLN A 341 8.01 24.87 -1.28
CA GLN A 341 6.97 25.75 -1.81
C GLN A 341 5.81 25.85 -0.81
N GLN A 342 5.09 26.98 -0.80
CA GLN A 342 3.94 27.16 0.09
C GLN A 342 2.87 26.12 -0.22
N PHE A 343 2.46 25.36 0.79
CA PHE A 343 1.55 24.21 0.65
C PHE A 343 0.14 24.52 1.14
N THR A 344 0.01 25.32 2.20
CA THR A 344 -1.28 25.67 2.80
C THR A 344 -1.55 27.15 2.73
N ASP A 345 -2.83 27.51 2.60
CA ASP A 345 -3.30 28.87 2.83
C ASP A 345 -3.21 29.19 4.34
N LYS A 346 -2.56 30.30 4.66
CA LYS A 346 -2.29 30.71 6.05
C LYS A 346 -3.48 31.42 6.69
N GLU A 347 -4.42 31.89 5.87
CA GLU A 347 -5.55 32.71 6.33
C GLU A 347 -6.84 31.88 6.53
N ILE A 348 -6.81 30.59 6.18
CA ILE A 348 -7.96 29.70 6.35
C ILE A 348 -7.89 29.00 7.71
N ASP A 349 -8.98 29.11 8.49
CA ASP A 349 -9.18 28.30 9.70
C ASP A 349 -9.45 26.85 9.31
N VAL A 350 -8.40 26.03 9.34
CA VAL A 350 -8.45 24.60 9.00
C VAL A 350 -9.28 23.82 10.02
N ALA A 351 -9.38 24.29 11.26
CA ALA A 351 -10.22 23.64 12.27
C ALA A 351 -11.72 23.87 12.06
N ALA A 352 -12.11 24.83 11.22
CA ALA A 352 -13.49 25.03 10.79
C ALA A 352 -13.86 24.22 9.53
N GLN A 353 -12.88 23.65 8.82
CA GLN A 353 -13.12 22.88 7.59
C GLN A 353 -13.55 21.44 7.89
N GLU A 354 -14.41 20.88 7.04
CA GLU A 354 -14.73 19.45 7.04
C GLU A 354 -13.71 18.68 6.17
N TRP A 355 -13.40 17.44 6.57
CA TRP A 355 -12.51 16.58 5.79
C TRP A 355 -13.28 15.68 4.83
N SER A 356 -12.94 15.77 3.55
CA SER A 356 -13.46 14.93 2.49
C SER A 356 -12.41 13.97 1.94
N HIS A 357 -12.80 12.73 1.67
CA HIS A 357 -11.92 11.76 0.99
C HIS A 357 -12.09 11.76 -0.54
N TRP A 358 -12.99 12.61 -1.05
CA TRP A 358 -13.51 12.57 -2.42
C TRP A 358 -13.46 13.93 -3.13
N SER A 359 -13.07 15.00 -2.44
CA SER A 359 -12.99 16.34 -3.00
C SER A 359 -11.69 17.02 -2.61
N HIS A 360 -11.34 18.04 -3.39
CA HIS A 360 -10.23 18.93 -3.11
C HIS A 360 -10.58 19.85 -1.92
N HIS A 361 -9.58 20.22 -1.12
CA HIS A 361 -9.73 21.21 -0.06
C HIS A 361 -9.02 22.51 -0.42
N GLU A 362 -9.76 23.61 -0.42
CA GLU A 362 -9.28 24.95 -0.83
C GLU A 362 -8.13 25.51 0.02
N TRP A 363 -7.91 24.99 1.23
CA TRP A 363 -6.78 25.38 2.08
C TRP A 363 -5.46 24.73 1.67
N ILE A 364 -5.48 23.79 0.71
CA ILE A 364 -4.30 23.23 0.06
C ILE A 364 -4.07 24.06 -1.21
N LEU A 365 -2.95 24.77 -1.27
CA LEU A 365 -2.65 25.64 -2.41
C LEU A 365 -2.33 24.81 -3.67
N PRO A 366 -2.56 25.34 -4.88
CA PRO A 366 -2.26 24.66 -6.13
C PRO A 366 -0.79 24.24 -6.29
N SER A 367 -0.57 23.17 -7.04
CA SER A 367 0.75 22.61 -7.27
C SER A 367 1.58 23.41 -8.27
N SER A 368 2.76 23.81 -7.82
CA SER A 368 3.81 24.36 -8.66
C SER A 368 4.81 23.31 -9.18
N LEU A 369 4.42 22.02 -9.21
CA LEU A 369 5.32 20.92 -9.61
C LEU A 369 5.76 20.98 -11.09
N TYR A 370 4.87 21.48 -11.96
CA TYR A 370 5.07 21.45 -13.42
C TYR A 370 4.87 22.82 -14.10
N GLU A 371 4.71 23.90 -13.33
CA GLU A 371 4.45 25.25 -13.86
C GLU A 371 5.65 25.87 -14.61
N ASN A 372 6.85 25.29 -14.51
CA ASN A 372 8.09 25.81 -15.11
C ASN A 372 8.62 24.98 -16.29
N LYS A 373 7.76 24.47 -17.17
CA LYS A 373 8.20 23.87 -18.45
C LYS A 373 7.62 24.67 -19.62
N GLU A 374 8.16 25.87 -19.83
CA GLU A 374 8.20 26.51 -21.15
C GLU A 374 9.50 26.16 -21.87
#